data_AF-U3GTK6-F1
#
_entry.id   AF-U3GTK6-F1
#
_cell.length_a   1.000
_cell.length_b   1.000
_cell.length_c   1.000
_cell.angle_alpha   90.00
_cell.angle_beta   90.00
_cell.angle_gamma   90.00
#
_symmetry.space_group_name_H-M   'P 1'
#
loop_
_entity.id
_entity.type
_entity.pdbx_description
1 polymer ?
#
loop_
_entity_poly.entity_id
_entity_poly.type
_entity_poly.pdbx_seq_one_letter_code
_entity_poly.pdbx_strand_id
1 'polypeptide(L)'
;MSNTISILVSPLRHTYPFGVGDRVAEYGTVEQMRSDIASCFAEHPDCRRVIVAAAEDNLEEIAACEQAGLRYVVDVQTRDHEAYSLMVAEPDWVVNQPCEIDEMELK
;
A
#
# COMPACT_ATOMS: atom_id res chain seq x y z
N MET A 1 9.65 16.19 1.10
CA MET A 1 10.45 14.97 0.90
C MET A 1 9.64 13.86 1.49
N SER A 2 9.09 12.99 0.66
CA SER A 2 8.34 11.83 1.12
C SER A 2 9.26 10.85 1.85
N ASN A 3 8.85 10.35 3.02
CA ASN A 3 9.55 9.27 3.71
C ASN A 3 9.14 7.90 3.14
N THR A 4 9.40 7.68 1.84
CA THR A 4 9.04 6.43 1.15
C THR A 4 10.22 5.83 0.38
N ILE A 5 10.28 4.49 0.36
CA ILE A 5 11.26 3.74 -0.43
C ILE A 5 10.58 3.02 -1.58
N SER A 6 11.31 2.74 -2.67
CA SER A 6 10.78 1.89 -3.74
C SER A 6 10.54 0.48 -3.24
N ILE A 7 9.43 -0.15 -3.67
CA ILE A 7 9.16 -1.56 -3.37
C ILE A 7 10.32 -2.47 -3.81
N LEU A 8 11.06 -2.10 -4.87
CA LEU A 8 12.16 -2.90 -5.42
C LEU A 8 13.29 -3.16 -4.41
N VAL A 9 13.46 -2.30 -3.42
CA VAL A 9 14.46 -2.45 -2.35
C VAL A 9 13.85 -2.89 -1.02
N SER A 10 12.52 -3.00 -0.93
CA SER A 10 11.81 -3.45 0.27
C SER A 10 11.74 -4.98 0.35
N PRO A 11 11.79 -5.57 1.55
CA PRO A 11 11.54 -7.01 1.74
C PRO A 11 10.14 -7.44 1.29
N LEU A 12 9.16 -6.52 1.26
CA LEU A 12 7.77 -6.79 0.84
C LEU A 12 7.65 -7.17 -0.64
N ARG A 13 8.65 -6.89 -1.48
CA ARG A 13 8.65 -7.30 -2.90
C ARG A 13 8.54 -8.81 -3.12
N HIS A 14 8.78 -9.60 -2.08
CA HIS A 14 8.72 -11.06 -2.14
C HIS A 14 7.40 -11.63 -1.59
N THR A 15 6.48 -10.77 -1.16
CA THR A 15 5.28 -11.21 -0.43
C THR A 15 3.99 -11.05 -1.21
N TYR A 16 3.96 -10.23 -2.27
CA TYR A 16 2.78 -10.06 -3.13
C TYR A 16 3.16 -9.60 -4.55
N PRO A 17 2.26 -9.71 -5.54
CA PRO A 17 2.44 -9.11 -6.86
C PRO A 17 2.46 -7.58 -6.78
N PHE A 18 3.63 -6.96 -7.04
CA PHE A 18 3.83 -5.52 -6.94
C PHE A 18 4.05 -4.85 -8.30
N GLY A 19 3.75 -3.55 -8.38
CA GLY A 19 4.12 -2.68 -9.51
C GLY A 19 5.49 -2.03 -9.29
N VAL A 20 6.28 -1.82 -10.36
CA VAL A 20 7.62 -1.21 -10.25
C VAL A 20 7.63 0.20 -9.66
N GLY A 21 6.51 0.92 -9.79
CA GLY A 21 6.30 2.25 -9.20
C GLY A 21 5.72 2.23 -7.79
N ASP A 22 5.40 1.06 -7.24
CA ASP A 22 4.88 0.95 -5.88
C ASP A 22 5.96 1.40 -4.88
N ARG A 23 5.53 2.09 -3.83
CA ARG A 23 6.42 2.58 -2.78
C ARG A 23 5.94 2.14 -1.41
N VAL A 24 6.87 2.01 -0.49
CA VAL A 24 6.62 1.60 0.89
C VAL A 24 6.90 2.79 1.79
N ALA A 25 5.93 3.11 2.65
CA ALA A 25 6.07 4.09 3.72
C ALA A 25 6.21 3.36 5.06
N GLU A 26 6.90 3.98 6.00
CA GLU A 26 6.95 3.49 7.38
C GLU A 26 5.61 3.74 8.08
N TYR A 27 5.23 2.83 8.98
CA TYR A 27 4.11 3.08 9.88
C TYR A 27 4.44 4.24 10.82
N GLY A 28 3.46 5.12 11.05
CA GLY A 28 3.63 6.32 11.88
C GLY A 28 2.28 6.87 12.35
N THR A 29 2.24 8.13 12.77
CA THR A 29 0.96 8.78 13.11
C THR A 29 0.10 8.97 11.86
N VAL A 30 -1.21 9.13 12.05
CA VAL A 30 -2.17 9.38 10.96
C VAL A 30 -1.76 10.59 10.12
N GLU A 31 -1.33 11.68 10.76
CA GLU A 31 -0.90 12.90 10.09
C GLU A 31 0.39 12.70 9.29
N GLN A 32 1.34 11.94 9.84
CA GLN A 32 2.61 11.64 9.17
C GLN A 32 2.36 10.79 7.92
N MET A 33 1.59 9.71 8.05
CA MET A 33 1.25 8.84 6.92
C MET A 33 0.51 9.61 5.82
N ARG A 34 -0.47 10.45 6.17
CA ARG A 34 -1.17 11.31 5.19
C ARG A 34 -0.20 12.23 4.45
N SER A 35 0.72 12.86 5.18
CA SER A 35 1.73 13.75 4.59
C SER A 35 2.68 12.99 3.65
N ASP A 36 3.13 11.80 4.05
CA ASP A 36 4.04 10.98 3.26
C ASP A 36 3.38 10.45 1.99
N ILE A 37 2.13 9.99 2.08
CA ILE A 37 1.33 9.52 0.93
C ILE A 37 1.15 10.66 -0.08
N ALA A 38 0.68 11.83 0.38
CA ALA A 38 0.47 12.99 -0.49
C ALA A 38 1.78 13.45 -1.15
N SER A 39 2.86 13.52 -0.38
CA SER A 39 4.19 13.88 -0.90
C SER A 39 4.69 12.86 -1.91
N CYS A 40 4.49 11.56 -1.65
CA CYS A 40 4.90 10.47 -2.52
C CYS A 40 4.21 10.57 -3.90
N PHE A 41 2.89 10.74 -3.93
CA PHE A 41 2.17 10.86 -5.22
C PHE A 41 2.53 12.14 -5.98
N ALA A 42 2.87 13.22 -5.28
CA ALA A 42 3.36 14.45 -5.92
C ALA A 42 4.78 14.30 -6.48
N GLU A 43 5.67 13.61 -5.76
CA GLU A 43 7.07 13.40 -6.13
C GLU A 43 7.26 12.27 -7.17
N HIS A 44 6.35 11.29 -7.20
CA HIS A 44 6.39 10.11 -8.06
C HIS A 44 5.06 9.93 -8.83
N PRO A 45 4.87 10.60 -9.98
CA PRO A 45 3.62 10.53 -10.75
C PRO A 45 3.27 9.14 -11.30
N ASP A 46 4.25 8.24 -11.38
CA ASP A 46 4.09 6.84 -11.78
C ASP A 46 3.72 5.91 -10.61
N CYS A 47 3.76 6.40 -9.38
CA CYS A 47 3.39 5.65 -8.20
C CYS A 47 1.89 5.38 -8.18
N ARG A 48 1.53 4.10 -8.29
CA ARG A 48 0.13 3.64 -8.24
C ARG A 48 -0.31 3.31 -6.83
N ARG A 49 0.62 2.93 -5.96
CA ARG A 49 0.34 2.43 -4.61
C ARG A 49 1.43 2.87 -3.63
N VAL A 50 1.00 3.40 -2.49
CA VAL A 50 1.82 3.53 -1.30
C VAL A 50 1.38 2.48 -0.29
N ILE A 51 2.30 1.61 0.12
CA ILE A 51 2.06 0.49 1.02
C ILE A 51 2.60 0.83 2.41
N VAL A 52 1.81 0.56 3.44
CA VAL A 52 2.25 0.49 4.84
C VAL A 52 2.01 -0.93 5.33
N ALA A 53 3.02 -1.54 5.94
CA ALA A 53 2.88 -2.84 6.59
C ALA A 53 2.49 -2.62 8.06
N ALA A 54 1.23 -2.87 8.40
CA ALA A 54 0.77 -2.94 9.78
C ALA A 54 1.01 -4.36 10.32
N ALA A 55 1.34 -4.49 11.60
CA ALA A 55 1.44 -5.81 12.23
C ALA A 55 0.11 -6.58 12.10
N GLU A 56 0.19 -7.86 11.72
CA GLU A 56 -1.00 -8.73 11.64
C GLU A 56 -1.75 -8.72 12.99
N ASP A 57 -3.09 -8.69 12.93
CA ASP A 57 -3.99 -8.60 14.07
C ASP A 57 -3.87 -7.34 14.95
N ASN A 58 -2.99 -6.38 14.62
CA ASN A 58 -2.92 -5.11 15.34
C ASN A 58 -3.99 -4.13 14.82
N LEU A 59 -5.18 -4.23 15.40
CA LEU A 59 -6.34 -3.41 15.03
C LEU A 59 -6.11 -1.90 15.21
N GLU A 60 -5.22 -1.49 16.13
CA GLU A 60 -4.90 -0.07 16.31
C GLU A 60 -4.09 0.48 15.14
N GLU A 61 -3.09 -0.26 14.67
CA GLU A 61 -2.29 0.12 13.49
C GLU A 61 -3.13 0.12 12.21
N ILE A 62 -3.99 -0.89 12.06
CA ILE A 62 -4.92 -1.00 10.93
C ILE A 62 -5.87 0.19 10.92
N ALA A 63 -6.51 0.51 12.07
CA ALA A 63 -7.42 1.63 12.17
C ALA A 63 -6.71 2.98 11.93
N ALA A 64 -5.46 3.14 12.36
CA ALA A 64 -4.66 4.33 12.06
C ALA A 64 -4.36 4.46 10.56
N CYS A 65 -4.05 3.35 9.89
CA CYS A 65 -3.85 3.32 8.45
C CYS A 65 -5.15 3.68 7.69
N GLU A 66 -6.29 3.14 8.12
CA GLU A 66 -7.60 3.48 7.55
C GLU A 66 -7.92 4.97 7.71
N GLN A 67 -7.67 5.53 8.89
CA GLN A 67 -7.82 6.97 9.13
C GLN A 67 -6.89 7.80 8.25
N ALA A 68 -5.70 7.29 7.92
CA ALA A 68 -4.77 7.96 7.00
C ALA A 68 -5.17 7.83 5.52
N GLY A 69 -6.24 7.09 5.20
CA GLY A 69 -6.75 6.91 3.85
C GLY A 69 -6.20 5.69 3.13
N LEU A 70 -5.52 4.79 3.84
CA LEU A 70 -5.14 3.48 3.30
C LEU A 70 -6.29 2.49 3.48
N ARG A 71 -6.36 1.48 2.60
CA ARG A 71 -7.29 0.36 2.72
C ARG A 71 -6.53 -0.93 2.94
N TYR A 72 -7.08 -1.84 3.74
CA TYR A 72 -6.59 -3.21 3.82
C TYR A 72 -6.68 -3.89 2.45
N VAL A 73 -5.65 -4.65 2.08
CA VAL A 73 -5.64 -5.44 0.83
C VAL A 73 -5.42 -6.92 1.09
N VAL A 74 -4.39 -7.28 1.83
CA VAL A 74 -4.00 -8.69 2.01
C VAL A 74 -3.06 -8.85 3.21
N ASP A 75 -3.17 -9.99 3.90
CA ASP A 75 -2.17 -10.41 4.88
C ASP A 75 -1.04 -11.17 4.20
N VAL A 76 0.19 -10.88 4.62
CA VAL A 76 1.39 -11.49 4.06
C VAL A 76 2.34 -11.93 5.16
N GLN A 77 3.11 -12.95 4.86
CA GLN A 77 4.24 -13.38 5.68
C GLN A 77 5.55 -13.11 4.94
N THR A 78 6.52 -12.51 5.62
CA THR A 78 7.87 -12.30 5.08
C THR A 78 8.71 -13.57 5.22
N ARG A 79 9.92 -13.55 4.63
CA ARG A 79 10.88 -14.66 4.75
C ARG A 79 11.39 -14.86 6.17
N ASP A 80 11.36 -13.82 6.97
CA ASP A 80 11.79 -13.84 8.37
C ASP A 80 10.64 -14.22 9.33
N HIS A 81 9.53 -14.73 8.76
CA HIS A 81 8.32 -15.17 9.46
C HIS A 81 7.51 -14.07 10.15
N GLU A 82 7.79 -12.80 9.86
CA GLU A 82 6.95 -11.68 10.29
C GLU A 82 5.67 -11.63 9.46
N ALA A 83 4.54 -11.41 10.12
CA ALA A 83 3.24 -11.32 9.49
C ALA A 83 2.72 -9.88 9.52
N TYR A 84 2.21 -9.43 8.39
CA TYR A 84 1.75 -8.06 8.19
C TYR A 84 0.43 -8.02 7.44
N SER A 85 -0.44 -7.11 7.85
CA SER A 85 -1.57 -6.64 7.05
C SER A 85 -1.11 -5.50 6.15
N LEU A 86 -1.17 -5.70 4.83
CA LEU A 86 -0.79 -4.67 3.87
C LEU A 86 -1.91 -3.65 3.69
N MET A 87 -1.61 -2.43 4.12
CA MET A 87 -2.48 -1.26 3.98
C MET A 87 -2.00 -0.44 2.78
N VAL A 88 -2.91 -0.06 1.89
CA VAL A 88 -2.56 0.56 0.61
C VAL A 88 -3.33 1.86 0.39
N ALA A 89 -2.63 2.94 0.07
CA ALA A 89 -3.20 4.13 -0.55
C ALA A 89 -3.00 4.07 -2.06
N GLU A 90 -4.03 4.43 -2.82
CA GLU A 90 -4.00 4.56 -4.27
C GLU A 90 -4.48 5.97 -4.64
N PRO A 91 -3.91 6.61 -5.67
CA PRO A 91 -4.40 7.91 -6.12
C PRO A 91 -5.74 7.75 -6.85
N ASP A 92 -6.57 8.79 -6.84
CA ASP A 92 -7.95 8.75 -7.37
C ASP A 92 -8.05 8.19 -8.80
N TRP A 93 -7.06 8.46 -9.66
CA TRP A 93 -7.04 7.97 -11.03
C TRP A 93 -6.81 6.46 -11.16
N VAL A 94 -6.23 5.80 -10.15
CA VAL A 94 -6.15 4.32 -10.06
C VAL A 94 -7.49 3.77 -9.58
N VAL A 95 -8.05 4.36 -8.52
CA VAL A 95 -9.31 3.90 -7.92
C VAL A 95 -10.49 4.04 -8.88
N ASN A 96 -10.50 5.08 -9.72
CA ASN A 96 -11.58 5.37 -10.67
C ASN A 96 -11.46 4.61 -12.00
N GLN A 97 -10.48 3.71 -12.18
CA GLN A 97 -10.45 2.87 -13.38
C GLN A 97 -11.53 1.78 -13.27
N PRO A 98 -12.49 1.73 -14.20
CA PRO A 98 -13.49 0.68 -14.19
C PRO A 98 -12.80 -0.67 -14.35
N CYS A 99 -12.98 -1.56 -13.38
CA CYS A 99 -12.74 -2.98 -13.59
C CYS A 99 -13.84 -3.50 -14.51
N GLU A 100 -13.63 -3.44 -15.82
CA GLU A 100 -14.43 -4.24 -16.77
C GLU A 100 -14.11 -5.73 -16.51
N ILE A 101 -14.83 -6.33 -15.56
CA ILE A 101 -15.01 -7.78 -15.48
C ILE A 101 -16.40 -8.08 -16.08
N ASP A 102 -16.62 -7.60 -17.30
CA ASP A 102 -17.73 -8.02 -18.16
C ASP A 102 -17.07 -8.70 -19.36
N GLU A 103 -16.78 -10.00 -19.25
CA GLU A 103 -16.56 -10.96 -20.38
C GLU A 103 -15.86 -12.28 -19.94
N MET A 104 -15.95 -12.68 -18.66
CA MET A 104 -15.63 -14.07 -18.31
C MET A 104 -16.86 -14.96 -18.53
N GLU A 105 -17.22 -15.17 -19.80
CA GLU A 105 -18.07 -16.29 -20.20
C GLU A 105 -17.34 -17.60 -19.83
N LEU A 106 -17.74 -18.20 -18.71
CA LEU A 106 -17.40 -19.59 -18.39
C LEU A 106 -18.04 -20.49 -19.45
N LYS A 107 -17.25 -20.90 -20.44
CA LYS A 107 -17.61 -21.96 -21.39
C LYS A 107 -17.29 -23.34 -20.83
#